data_AF-A0A1G2TGS3-F1
#
_entry.id   AF-A0A1G2TGS3-F1
#
_cell.length_a   1.000
_cell.length_b   1.000
_cell.length_c   1.000
_cell.angle_alpha   90.00
_cell.angle_beta   90.00
_cell.angle_gamma   90.00
#
_symmetry.space_group_name_H-M   'P 1'
#
loop_
_entity.id
_entity.type
_entity.pdbx_description
1 polymer ?
#
loop_
_entity_poly.entity_id
_entity_poly.type
_entity_poly.pdbx_seq_one_letter_code
_entity_poly.pdbx_strand_id
1 'polypeptide(L)'
;MDMKKIVILVLIVIAAAVFFFTRDNNVQAPTENQNTGSNFRPDPSGATFTGLELGGEVTLLQERGYGDINSDSKVDTATFLAESGGGSGVFIYAAAYVSGPVNYKGSNAVFLGDRISPQKISITSGVITISYLDRKPDEPFAAEPTVPVSKQFIYKNGELVEK
;
A
#
# COMPACT_ATOMS: atom_id res chain seq x y z
N MET A 1 3.78 -65.40 -37.16
CA MET A 1 3.81 -64.02 -37.68
C MET A 1 5.16 -63.81 -38.34
N ASP A 2 5.20 -63.42 -39.61
CA ASP A 2 6.46 -63.34 -40.38
C ASP A 2 7.44 -62.36 -39.73
N MET A 3 8.74 -62.69 -39.73
CA MET A 3 9.79 -61.90 -39.04
C MET A 3 9.80 -60.42 -39.45
N LYS A 4 9.43 -60.13 -40.71
CA LYS A 4 9.27 -58.77 -41.23
C LYS A 4 8.12 -57.99 -40.56
N LYS A 5 7.02 -58.66 -40.21
CA LYS A 5 5.86 -58.08 -39.51
C LYS A 5 6.18 -57.78 -38.05
N ILE A 6 7.00 -58.62 -37.40
CA ILE A 6 7.45 -58.40 -36.02
C ILE A 6 8.37 -57.17 -35.94
N VAL A 7 9.31 -57.02 -36.88
CA VAL A 7 10.22 -55.85 -36.92
C VAL A 7 9.45 -54.54 -37.15
N ILE A 8 8.45 -54.54 -38.05
CA ILE A 8 7.61 -53.35 -38.29
C ILE A 8 6.81 -52.97 -37.04
N LEU A 9 6.27 -53.95 -36.32
CA LEU A 9 5.47 -53.70 -35.12
C LEU A 9 6.34 -53.11 -33.99
N VAL A 10 7.56 -53.61 -33.81
CA VAL A 10 8.53 -53.06 -32.85
C VAL A 10 8.91 -51.61 -33.21
N LEU A 11 9.13 -51.30 -34.49
CA LEU A 11 9.44 -49.94 -34.92
C LEU A 11 8.29 -48.97 -34.68
N ILE A 12 7.04 -49.40 -34.88
CA ILE A 12 5.86 -48.57 -34.60
C ILE A 12 5.73 -48.29 -33.10
N VAL A 13 5.99 -49.29 -32.24
CA VAL A 13 5.95 -49.11 -30.79
C VAL A 13 7.04 -48.16 -30.31
N ILE A 14 8.26 -48.26 -30.87
CA ILE A 14 9.36 -47.34 -30.55
C ILE A 14 9.03 -45.92 -31.02
N ALA A 15 8.52 -45.77 -32.25
CA ALA A 15 8.13 -44.46 -32.78
C ALA A 15 6.98 -43.84 -31.96
N ALA A 16 6.00 -44.65 -31.54
CA ALA A 16 4.90 -44.21 -30.68
C ALA A 16 5.40 -43.83 -29.28
N ALA A 17 6.35 -44.57 -28.70
CA ALA A 17 6.98 -44.23 -27.43
C ALA A 17 7.76 -42.91 -27.53
N VAL A 18 8.60 -42.75 -28.55
CA VAL A 18 9.33 -41.48 -28.81
C VAL A 18 8.35 -40.32 -29.03
N PHE A 19 7.26 -40.55 -29.75
CA PHE A 19 6.21 -39.54 -29.92
C PHE A 19 5.52 -39.21 -28.60
N PHE A 20 5.25 -40.20 -27.74
CA PHE A 20 4.65 -39.98 -26.42
C PHE A 20 5.59 -39.23 -25.47
N PHE A 21 6.89 -39.54 -25.51
CA PHE A 21 7.91 -38.87 -24.69
C PHE A 21 8.28 -37.46 -25.19
N THR A 22 8.03 -37.15 -26.47
CA THR A 22 8.25 -35.80 -27.02
C THR A 22 7.01 -34.91 -26.96
N ARG A 23 5.83 -35.45 -26.55
CA ARG A 23 4.55 -34.73 -26.65
C ARG A 23 4.18 -33.78 -25.51
N ASP A 24 4.98 -33.63 -24.47
CA ASP A 24 4.70 -32.61 -23.46
C ASP A 24 5.99 -32.03 -22.86
N ASN A 25 6.36 -30.85 -23.36
CA ASN A 25 7.11 -29.83 -22.63
C ASN A 25 6.78 -28.42 -23.16
N ASN A 26 5.60 -28.25 -23.78
CA ASN A 26 5.11 -26.95 -24.23
C ASN A 26 3.80 -26.58 -23.52
N VAL A 27 3.70 -26.97 -22.25
CA VAL A 27 2.91 -26.19 -21.30
C VAL A 27 3.72 -24.93 -21.08
N GLN A 28 3.39 -23.90 -21.86
CA GLN A 28 3.71 -22.54 -21.46
C GLN A 28 3.09 -22.42 -20.06
N ALA A 29 3.93 -22.38 -19.03
CA ALA A 29 3.50 -21.99 -17.70
C ALA A 29 2.60 -20.77 -17.89
N PRO A 30 1.48 -20.64 -17.15
CA PRO A 30 0.72 -19.40 -17.17
C PRO A 30 1.74 -18.30 -17.07
N THR A 31 1.79 -17.42 -18.08
CA THR A 31 2.64 -16.25 -18.03
C THR A 31 2.19 -15.48 -16.80
N GLU A 32 2.84 -15.75 -15.67
CA GLU A 32 2.86 -14.89 -14.52
C GLU A 32 3.39 -13.60 -15.12
N ASN A 33 2.46 -12.68 -15.33
CA ASN A 33 2.70 -11.43 -15.98
C ASN A 33 3.84 -10.80 -15.19
N GLN A 34 5.05 -10.82 -15.76
CA GLN A 34 6.26 -10.24 -15.19
C GLN A 34 6.11 -8.71 -15.27
N ASN A 35 5.14 -8.20 -14.52
CA ASN A 35 5.17 -6.87 -13.93
C ASN A 35 5.71 -7.00 -12.50
N THR A 36 6.75 -7.82 -12.30
CA THR A 36 7.64 -7.81 -11.12
C THR A 36 8.56 -6.59 -11.15
N GLY A 37 8.01 -5.44 -11.53
CA GLY A 37 8.64 -4.13 -11.59
C GLY A 37 7.64 -3.00 -11.30
N SER A 38 6.37 -3.30 -11.01
CA SER A 38 5.51 -2.32 -10.36
C SER A 38 5.87 -2.31 -8.87
N ASN A 39 6.47 -1.22 -8.40
CA ASN A 39 6.60 -0.99 -6.97
C ASN A 39 5.19 -1.05 -6.37
N PHE A 40 4.87 -2.14 -5.66
CA PHE A 40 3.58 -2.31 -5.02
C PHE A 40 3.32 -1.12 -4.10
N ARG A 41 2.13 -0.52 -4.23
CA ARG A 41 1.68 0.62 -3.43
C ARG A 41 0.34 0.25 -2.82
N PRO A 42 0.26 0.02 -1.50
CA PRO A 42 -1.00 -0.31 -0.86
C PRO A 42 -1.98 0.85 -1.00
N ASP A 43 -3.24 0.55 -1.31
CA ASP A 43 -4.31 1.54 -1.39
C ASP A 43 -5.10 1.57 -0.08
N PRO A 44 -5.07 2.68 0.69
CA PRO A 44 -5.80 2.80 1.95
C PRO A 44 -7.27 3.19 1.77
N SER A 45 -7.82 3.23 0.55
CA SER A 45 -9.22 3.59 0.29
C SER A 45 -10.24 2.68 0.99
N GLY A 46 -9.89 1.40 1.22
CA GLY A 46 -10.68 0.45 1.98
C GLY A 46 -10.25 0.29 3.44
N ALA A 47 -9.34 1.12 3.95
CA ALA A 47 -8.84 1.02 5.31
C ALA A 47 -9.87 1.52 6.34
N THR A 48 -9.81 0.96 7.54
CA THR A 48 -10.51 1.50 8.71
C THR A 48 -9.50 2.19 9.60
N PHE A 49 -9.70 3.49 9.86
CA PHE A 49 -8.90 4.30 10.77
C PHE A 49 -9.70 4.61 12.04
N THR A 50 -9.05 4.62 13.20
CA THR A 50 -9.69 4.94 14.49
C THR A 50 -9.35 6.37 14.94
N GLY A 51 -10.05 6.94 15.92
CA GLY A 51 -9.69 8.24 16.51
C GLY A 51 -10.13 9.48 15.72
N LEU A 52 -10.97 9.32 14.71
CA LEU A 52 -11.66 10.43 14.02
C LEU A 52 -12.87 10.88 14.84
N GLU A 53 -13.30 12.13 14.69
CA GLU A 53 -14.47 12.64 15.42
C GLU A 53 -15.76 11.95 14.91
N LEU A 54 -16.67 11.63 15.82
CA LEU A 54 -17.92 10.95 15.45
C LEU A 54 -18.90 11.99 14.89
N GLY A 55 -19.06 12.01 13.56
CA GLY A 55 -20.13 12.76 12.89
C GLY A 55 -19.71 13.62 11.70
N GLY A 56 -18.43 13.66 11.34
CA GLY A 56 -17.93 14.31 10.12
C GLY A 56 -17.89 13.39 8.89
N GLU A 57 -17.86 14.01 7.71
CA GLU A 57 -17.43 13.35 6.47
C GLU A 57 -15.91 13.29 6.45
N VAL A 58 -15.36 12.10 6.19
CA VAL A 58 -13.91 11.88 6.14
C VAL A 58 -13.50 11.62 4.69
N THR A 59 -12.61 12.47 4.19
CA THR A 59 -12.00 12.35 2.87
C THR A 59 -10.56 11.88 3.00
N LEU A 60 -10.22 10.82 2.26
CA LEU A 60 -8.84 10.40 2.06
C LEU A 60 -8.15 11.33 1.06
N LEU A 61 -7.06 11.98 1.47
CA LEU A 61 -6.31 12.86 0.58
C LEU A 61 -5.38 12.08 -0.36
N GLN A 62 -4.98 12.71 -1.46
CA GLN A 62 -4.15 12.08 -2.49
C GLN A 62 -2.68 11.92 -2.07
N GLU A 63 -2.17 12.83 -1.24
CA GLU A 63 -0.77 12.83 -0.79
C GLU A 63 -0.52 11.63 0.12
N ARG A 64 0.48 10.82 -0.25
CA ARG A 64 0.81 9.55 0.41
C ARG A 64 2.32 9.34 0.45
N GLY A 65 2.79 8.87 1.60
CA GLY A 65 4.14 8.34 1.76
C GLY A 65 4.13 6.82 1.64
N TYR A 66 5.22 6.25 1.11
CA TYR A 66 5.41 4.81 1.00
C TYR A 66 6.76 4.41 1.59
N GLY A 67 6.78 3.26 2.26
CA GLY A 67 7.98 2.68 2.87
C GLY A 67 7.62 1.62 3.88
N ASP A 68 8.63 0.93 4.40
CA ASP A 68 8.45 -0.08 5.45
C ASP A 68 8.31 0.61 6.82
N ILE A 69 7.10 0.59 7.39
CA ILE A 69 6.76 1.25 8.65
C ILE A 69 7.04 0.31 9.83
N ASN A 70 6.70 -0.98 9.70
CA ASN A 70 6.77 -1.96 10.79
C ASN A 70 8.00 -2.89 10.73
N SER A 71 8.91 -2.68 9.78
CA SER A 71 10.11 -3.48 9.53
C SER A 71 9.83 -4.94 9.13
N ASP A 72 8.71 -5.21 8.44
CA ASP A 72 8.36 -6.54 7.95
C ASP A 72 8.80 -6.81 6.49
N SER A 73 9.57 -5.88 5.90
CA SER A 73 10.04 -5.90 4.50
C SER A 73 8.93 -5.77 3.46
N LYS A 74 7.70 -5.39 3.84
CA LYS A 74 6.64 -5.01 2.90
C LYS A 74 6.50 -3.48 2.84
N VAL A 75 5.99 -3.01 1.71
CA VAL A 75 5.73 -1.58 1.51
C VAL A 75 4.41 -1.23 2.17
N ASP A 76 4.46 -0.32 3.13
CA ASP A 76 3.29 0.29 3.77
C ASP A 76 3.02 1.67 3.18
N THR A 77 1.93 2.30 3.62
CA THR A 77 1.65 3.69 3.29
C THR A 77 1.18 4.49 4.49
N ALA A 78 1.51 5.78 4.50
CA ALA A 78 0.90 6.78 5.36
C ALA A 78 0.24 7.85 4.50
N THR A 79 -0.86 8.40 4.99
CA THR A 79 -1.75 9.30 4.25
C THR A 79 -2.29 10.38 5.16
N PHE A 80 -2.81 11.44 4.55
CA PHE A 80 -3.64 12.40 5.26
C PHE A 80 -5.12 12.05 5.14
N LEU A 81 -5.87 12.40 6.18
CA LEU A 81 -7.33 12.37 6.21
C LEU A 81 -7.81 13.81 6.48
N ALA A 82 -8.84 14.24 5.76
CA ALA A 82 -9.55 15.48 6.04
C ALA A 82 -10.94 15.15 6.56
N GLU A 83 -11.28 15.66 7.74
CA GLU A 83 -12.60 15.53 8.32
C GLU A 83 -13.30 16.89 8.30
N SER A 84 -14.51 16.92 7.75
CA SER A 84 -15.39 18.09 7.80
C SER A 84 -16.74 17.68 8.38
N GLY A 85 -17.17 18.32 9.47
CA GLY A 85 -18.45 18.02 10.11
C GLY A 85 -19.03 19.23 10.84
N GLY A 86 -20.37 19.30 10.91
CA GLY A 86 -21.22 20.16 11.77
C GLY A 86 -21.05 21.69 11.75
N GLY A 87 -19.87 22.21 11.44
CA GLY A 87 -19.48 23.62 11.42
C GLY A 87 -18.61 23.94 10.20
N SER A 88 -17.72 24.93 10.29
CA SER A 88 -16.87 25.41 9.19
C SER A 88 -15.40 24.94 9.23
N GLY A 89 -15.05 24.11 10.21
CA GLY A 89 -13.71 23.55 10.35
C GLY A 89 -13.44 22.42 9.36
N VAL A 90 -12.16 22.26 9.00
CA VAL A 90 -11.66 21.08 8.28
C VAL A 90 -10.45 20.59 9.06
N PHE A 91 -10.60 19.46 9.73
CA PHE A 91 -9.57 18.88 10.57
C PHE A 91 -8.71 17.92 9.77
N ILE A 92 -7.39 18.09 9.82
CA ILE A 92 -6.45 17.25 9.09
C ILE A 92 -5.77 16.30 10.08
N TYR A 93 -5.72 15.04 9.69
CA TYR A 93 -5.10 13.95 10.45
C TYR A 93 -4.06 13.21 9.62
N ALA A 94 -3.13 12.55 10.29
CA ALA A 94 -2.23 11.56 9.73
C ALA A 94 -2.67 10.15 10.13
N ALA A 95 -2.63 9.21 9.19
CA ALA A 95 -2.85 7.80 9.49
C ALA A 95 -1.94 6.90 8.64
N ALA A 96 -1.71 5.68 9.09
CA ALA A 96 -0.93 4.68 8.38
C ALA A 96 -1.78 3.45 8.06
N TYR A 97 -1.54 2.86 6.89
CA TYR A 97 -2.09 1.59 6.45
C TYR A 97 -0.93 0.61 6.33
N VAL A 98 -0.81 -0.21 7.37
CA VAL A 98 0.38 -1.00 7.68
C VAL A 98 0.09 -2.47 7.40
N SER A 99 1.02 -3.12 6.73
CA SER A 99 0.97 -4.54 6.45
C SER A 99 0.93 -5.38 7.73
N GLY A 100 0.31 -6.54 7.62
CA GLY A 100 0.26 -7.53 8.68
C GLY A 100 0.55 -8.92 8.13
N PRO A 101 0.40 -9.96 8.97
CA PRO A 101 0.61 -11.34 8.55
C PRO A 101 -0.36 -11.80 7.45
N VAL A 102 -1.59 -11.27 7.45
CA VAL A 102 -2.67 -11.68 6.54
C VAL A 102 -3.19 -10.51 5.70
N ASN A 103 -3.38 -9.34 6.32
CA ASN A 103 -3.96 -8.17 5.69
C ASN A 103 -3.30 -6.89 6.19
N TYR A 104 -3.46 -5.82 5.43
CA TYR A 104 -3.12 -4.46 5.87
C TYR A 104 -4.18 -3.96 6.86
N LYS A 105 -3.75 -3.14 7.83
CA LYS A 105 -4.60 -2.58 8.89
C LYS A 105 -4.34 -1.07 8.99
N GLY A 106 -5.41 -0.30 9.14
CA GLY A 106 -5.31 1.13 9.45
C GLY A 106 -4.89 1.34 10.90
N SER A 107 -4.15 2.42 11.15
CA SER A 107 -3.83 2.92 12.49
C SER A 107 -4.93 3.82 13.05
N ASN A 108 -4.68 4.38 14.23
CA ASN A 108 -5.34 5.63 14.63
C ASN A 108 -5.00 6.77 13.65
N ALA A 109 -5.94 7.70 13.54
CA ALA A 109 -5.78 9.01 12.94
C ALA A 109 -5.25 9.97 14.00
N VAL A 110 -4.06 10.53 13.78
CA VAL A 110 -3.44 11.52 14.67
C VAL A 110 -3.76 12.91 14.16
N PHE A 111 -4.42 13.71 15.00
CA PHE A 111 -4.77 15.08 14.66
C PHE A 111 -3.51 15.94 14.43
N LEU A 112 -3.47 16.66 13.31
CA LEU A 112 -2.36 17.55 12.94
C LEU A 112 -2.76 19.03 13.12
N GLY A 113 -3.98 19.40 12.76
CA GLY A 113 -4.47 20.78 12.85
C GLY A 113 -5.79 21.04 12.11
N ASP A 114 -6.34 22.23 12.31
CA ASP A 114 -7.53 22.75 11.61
C ASP A 114 -7.09 23.64 10.45
N ARG A 115 -7.55 23.32 9.23
CA ARG A 115 -7.30 24.05 7.98
C ARG A 115 -5.83 24.30 7.66
N ILE A 116 -4.98 23.34 8.03
CA ILE A 116 -3.57 23.30 7.58
C ILE A 116 -3.48 22.89 6.10
N SER A 117 -2.32 23.10 5.49
CA SER A 117 -2.03 22.68 4.11
C SER A 117 -1.04 21.51 4.07
N PRO A 118 -1.50 20.25 3.91
CA PRO A 118 -0.61 19.09 3.78
C PRO A 118 0.37 19.24 2.62
N GLN A 119 1.65 18.89 2.84
CA GLN A 119 2.68 19.01 1.81
C GLN A 119 3.27 17.67 1.38
N LYS A 120 3.79 16.89 2.34
CA LYS A 120 4.55 15.68 2.02
C LYS A 120 4.56 14.71 3.19
N ILE A 121 4.62 13.42 2.85
CA ILE A 121 4.92 12.33 3.78
C ILE A 121 6.14 11.57 3.26
N SER A 122 7.13 11.34 4.12
CA SER A 122 8.27 10.46 3.83
C SER A 122 8.44 9.40 4.90
N ILE A 123 8.72 8.17 4.49
CA ILE A 123 8.92 7.04 5.39
C ILE A 123 10.35 6.57 5.21
N THR A 124 11.13 6.55 6.29
CA THR A 124 12.53 6.12 6.27
C THR A 124 12.84 5.38 7.55
N SER A 125 13.24 4.12 7.43
CA SER A 125 13.61 3.26 8.57
C SER A 125 12.54 3.23 9.67
N GLY A 126 11.27 3.01 9.29
CA GLY A 126 10.13 2.99 10.22
C GLY A 126 9.68 4.35 10.78
N VAL A 127 10.37 5.45 10.43
CA VAL A 127 9.99 6.80 10.87
C VAL A 127 9.19 7.49 9.76
N ILE A 128 7.99 7.93 10.11
CA ILE A 128 7.10 8.70 9.23
C ILE A 128 7.31 10.17 9.53
N THR A 129 7.87 10.91 8.57
CA THR A 129 8.01 12.37 8.66
C THR A 129 6.93 13.01 7.81
N ILE A 130 6.16 13.88 8.46
CA ILE A 130 5.05 14.61 7.87
C ILE A 130 5.42 16.08 7.84
N SER A 131 5.19 16.74 6.71
CA SER A 131 5.31 18.19 6.58
C SER A 131 4.01 18.79 6.08
N TYR A 132 3.66 19.94 6.64
CA TYR A 132 2.50 20.74 6.27
C TYR A 132 2.81 22.23 6.49
N LEU A 133 1.96 23.10 5.94
CA LEU A 133 1.96 24.52 6.29
C LEU A 133 0.84 24.79 7.29
N ASP A 134 1.14 25.59 8.29
CA ASP A 134 0.21 26.11 9.28
C ASP A 134 0.12 27.65 9.14
N ARG A 135 -0.84 28.25 9.81
CA ARG A 135 -0.97 29.70 9.92
C ARG A 135 -0.12 30.24 11.07
N LYS A 136 0.16 31.54 11.07
CA LYS A 136 0.72 32.18 12.27
C LYS A 136 -0.33 32.16 13.40
N PRO A 137 0.09 32.13 14.68
CA PRO A 137 -0.84 32.06 15.81
C PRO A 137 -1.93 33.15 15.82
N ASP A 138 -1.59 34.34 15.32
CA ASP A 138 -2.44 35.54 15.25
C ASP A 138 -3.23 35.70 13.94
N GLU A 139 -3.03 34.82 12.97
CA GLU A 139 -3.75 34.86 11.70
C GLU A 139 -5.14 34.22 11.83
N PRO A 140 -6.18 34.78 11.19
CA PRO A 140 -7.49 34.17 11.16
C PRO A 140 -7.44 32.85 10.40
N PHE A 141 -8.35 31.92 10.68
CA PHE A 141 -8.41 30.64 9.96
C PHE A 141 -8.80 30.74 8.47
N ALA A 142 -9.20 31.92 8.00
CA ALA A 142 -9.40 32.19 6.58
C ALA A 142 -8.11 32.57 5.86
N ALA A 143 -7.03 32.86 6.60
CA ALA A 143 -5.72 33.12 6.03
C ALA A 143 -5.11 31.84 5.46
N GLU A 144 -4.35 31.98 4.39
CA GLU A 144 -3.60 30.88 3.80
C GLU A 144 -2.47 30.41 4.74
N PRO A 145 -2.34 29.10 5.02
CA PRO A 145 -1.23 28.57 5.80
C PRO A 145 0.12 28.80 5.10
N THR A 146 1.10 29.36 5.79
CA THR A 146 2.42 29.73 5.24
C THR A 146 3.62 29.30 6.09
N VAL A 147 3.39 28.90 7.34
CA VAL A 147 4.44 28.54 8.29
C VAL A 147 4.74 27.04 8.15
N PRO A 148 5.95 26.63 7.72
CA PRO A 148 6.27 25.22 7.57
C PRO A 148 6.39 24.52 8.93
N VAL A 149 5.73 23.38 9.06
CA VAL A 149 5.79 22.49 10.22
C VAL A 149 6.21 21.09 9.79
N SER A 150 7.02 20.43 10.61
CA SER A 150 7.40 19.03 10.42
C SER A 150 7.23 18.23 11.71
N LYS A 151 6.58 17.07 11.62
CA LYS A 151 6.34 16.13 12.71
C LYS A 151 6.87 14.75 12.35
N GLN A 152 7.36 14.01 13.35
CA GLN A 152 7.83 12.65 13.18
C GLN A 152 6.98 11.69 14.00
N PHE A 153 6.62 10.56 13.41
CA PHE A 153 5.83 9.52 14.03
C PHE A 153 6.52 8.16 13.89
N ILE A 154 6.25 7.28 14.84
CA ILE A 154 6.60 5.86 14.80
C ILE A 154 5.35 5.01 14.95
N TYR A 155 5.39 3.80 14.43
CA TYR A 155 4.31 2.83 14.59
C TYR A 155 4.59 1.89 15.77
N LYS A 156 3.67 1.85 16.73
CA LYS A 156 3.78 1.02 17.93
C LYS A 156 2.42 0.43 18.27
N ASN A 157 2.36 -0.89 18.44
CA ASN A 157 1.17 -1.61 18.89
C ASN A 157 -0.10 -1.36 18.06
N GLY A 158 0.02 -1.07 16.76
CA GLY A 158 -1.15 -0.76 15.94
C GLY A 158 -1.37 0.72 15.69
N GLU A 159 -0.63 1.60 16.36
CA GLU A 159 -0.89 3.03 16.42
C GLU A 159 0.31 3.86 15.96
N LEU A 160 0.02 5.03 15.37
CA LEU A 160 0.98 6.11 15.19
C LEU A 160 1.11 6.91 16.48
N VAL A 161 2.36 7.08 16.91
CA VAL A 161 2.75 7.84 18.09
C VAL A 161 3.77 8.88 17.68
N GLU A 162 3.59 10.13 18.09
CA GLU A 162 4.57 11.19 17.86
C GLU A 162 5.89 10.84 18.58
N LYS A 163 7.01 10.98 17.88
CA LYS A 163 8.34 10.57 18.33
C LYS A 163 8.94 11.53 19.35
#